data_AF-A0A0M1JHJ5-F1
#
_entry.id   AF-A0A0M1JHJ5-F1
#
_cell.length_a   1.000
_cell.length_b   1.000
_cell.length_c   1.000
_cell.angle_alpha   90.00
_cell.angle_beta   90.00
_cell.angle_gamma   90.00
#
_symmetry.space_group_name_H-M   'P 1'
#
loop_
_entity.id
_entity.type
_entity.pdbx_description
1 polymer ?
#
loop_
_entity_poly.entity_id
_entity_poly.type
_entity_poly.pdbx_seq_one_letter_code
_entity_poly.pdbx_strand_id
1 'polypeptide(L)'
;MSDKTPISNASTYQEIGIFWDEHDATEFGEQTDTTFQINIASQHRYYPLAMDLAFKIKKIAKQQGIHEATLLNIWIQEKIDQIYVIE
;
A
#
# COMPACT_ATOMS: atom_id res chain seq x y z
N MET A 1 24.45 -20.38 -37.33
CA MET A 1 24.05 -20.05 -35.95
C MET A 1 22.56 -19.77 -36.00
N SER A 2 21.77 -20.20 -35.01
CA SER A 2 20.32 -20.02 -35.07
C SER A 2 19.97 -18.55 -34.87
N ASP A 3 19.30 -17.92 -35.83
CA ASP A 3 18.82 -16.54 -35.76
C ASP A 3 17.56 -16.38 -34.88
N LYS A 4 17.33 -17.34 -33.97
CA LYS A 4 16.15 -17.40 -33.12
C LYS A 4 16.46 -17.02 -31.68
N THR A 5 15.47 -16.41 -31.04
CA THR A 5 15.53 -16.10 -29.60
C THR A 5 15.59 -17.37 -28.74
N PRO A 6 16.30 -17.35 -27.61
CA PRO A 6 16.51 -18.54 -26.79
C PRO A 6 15.25 -19.00 -26.01
N ILE A 7 14.32 -18.09 -25.71
CA ILE A 7 13.11 -18.39 -24.92
C ILE A 7 11.91 -18.63 -25.85
N SER A 8 11.55 -17.62 -26.64
CA SER A 8 10.38 -17.69 -27.52
C SER A 8 10.63 -18.45 -28.84
N ASN A 9 11.88 -18.84 -29.13
CA ASN A 9 12.29 -19.53 -30.37
C ASN A 9 11.79 -18.83 -31.66
N ALA A 10 11.72 -17.51 -31.61
CA ALA A 10 11.14 -16.65 -32.62
C ALA A 10 12.23 -15.94 -33.43
N SER A 11 11.92 -15.61 -34.70
CA SER A 11 12.85 -14.95 -35.62
C SER A 11 12.49 -13.49 -35.90
N THR A 12 11.30 -13.04 -35.47
CA THR A 12 10.83 -11.66 -35.66
C THR A 12 10.28 -11.07 -34.37
N TYR A 13 10.29 -9.73 -34.26
CA TYR A 13 9.71 -9.04 -33.11
C TYR A 13 8.22 -9.32 -32.91
N GLN A 14 7.47 -9.51 -34.00
CA GLN A 14 6.05 -9.83 -33.94
C GLN A 14 5.81 -11.22 -33.35
N GLU A 15 6.58 -12.21 -33.77
CA GLU A 15 6.52 -13.57 -33.21
C GLU A 15 6.92 -13.61 -31.74
N ILE A 16 7.89 -12.78 -31.32
CA ILE A 16 8.26 -12.64 -29.90
C ILE A 16 7.08 -12.08 -29.08
N GLY A 17 6.37 -11.09 -29.61
CA GLY A 17 5.19 -10.50 -28.96
C GLY A 17 4.06 -11.51 -28.79
N ILE A 18 3.68 -12.21 -29.86
CA ILE A 18 2.63 -13.25 -29.82
C ILE A 18 2.94 -14.32 -28.78
N PHE A 19 4.22 -14.72 -28.66
CA PHE A 19 4.63 -15.65 -27.62
C PHE A 19 4.33 -15.10 -26.21
N TRP A 20 4.72 -13.86 -25.89
CA TRP A 20 4.52 -13.27 -24.57
C TRP A 20 3.08 -12.81 -24.29
N ASP A 21 2.24 -12.66 -25.31
CA ASP A 21 0.81 -12.42 -25.11
C ASP A 21 0.10 -13.65 -24.50
N GLU A 22 0.64 -14.85 -24.75
CA GLU A 22 0.08 -16.13 -24.30
C GLU A 22 0.85 -16.78 -23.13
N HIS A 23 2.00 -16.23 -22.75
CA HIS A 23 2.93 -16.83 -21.79
C HIS A 23 3.39 -15.82 -20.73
N ASP A 24 3.55 -16.24 -19.47
CA ASP A 24 3.98 -15.35 -18.39
C ASP A 24 5.51 -15.37 -18.22
N ALA A 25 6.13 -14.20 -18.01
CA ALA A 25 7.56 -14.07 -17.78
C ALA A 25 8.06 -14.91 -16.58
N THR A 26 7.20 -15.14 -15.58
CA THR A 26 7.49 -15.97 -14.40
C THR A 26 7.58 -17.46 -14.70
N GLU A 27 7.04 -17.93 -15.84
CA GLU A 27 7.08 -19.35 -16.25
C GLU A 27 8.40 -19.72 -16.94
N PHE A 28 9.11 -18.74 -17.48
CA PHE A 28 10.32 -18.93 -18.28
C PHE A 28 11.57 -18.31 -17.66
N GLY A 29 11.43 -17.52 -16.60
CA GLY A 29 12.53 -16.89 -15.87
C GLY A 29 12.98 -17.69 -14.64
N GLU A 30 14.29 -17.70 -14.37
CA GLU A 30 14.79 -18.15 -13.08
C GLU A 30 14.47 -17.12 -11.99
N GLN A 31 14.07 -17.60 -10.80
CA GLN A 31 13.86 -16.71 -9.66
C GLN A 31 15.21 -16.05 -9.29
N THR A 32 15.33 -14.78 -9.63
CA THR A 32 16.55 -14.00 -9.40
C THR A 32 16.38 -13.19 -8.13
N ASP A 33 17.30 -13.34 -7.18
CA ASP A 33 17.32 -12.49 -5.99
C ASP A 33 17.47 -11.02 -6.40
N THR A 34 16.52 -10.19 -5.98
CA THR A 34 16.52 -8.75 -6.28
C THR A 34 16.49 -7.96 -4.99
N THR A 35 17.35 -6.95 -4.91
CA THR A 35 17.38 -6.00 -3.79
C THR A 35 16.64 -4.74 -4.18
N PHE A 36 15.62 -4.38 -3.41
CA PHE A 36 14.91 -3.11 -3.55
C PHE A 36 14.71 -2.46 -2.18
N GLN A 37 14.68 -1.13 -2.15
CA GLN A 37 14.46 -0.38 -0.92
C GLN A 37 12.98 -0.07 -0.77
N ILE A 38 12.38 -0.57 0.32
CA ILE A 38 11.03 -0.20 0.71
C ILE A 38 11.13 0.91 1.76
N ASN A 39 10.65 2.10 1.42
CA ASN A 39 10.54 3.17 2.40
C ASN A 39 9.24 2.99 3.21
N ILE A 40 9.33 2.34 4.36
CA ILE A 40 8.23 2.25 5.33
C ILE A 40 8.26 3.50 6.22
N ALA A 41 8.01 4.68 5.63
CA ALA A 41 8.01 5.95 6.37
C ALA A 41 6.80 6.11 7.31
N SER A 42 5.75 5.29 7.14
CA SER A 42 4.53 5.43 7.93
C SER A 42 4.62 4.63 9.23
N GLN A 43 5.06 5.28 10.30
CA GLN A 43 4.96 4.74 11.65
C GLN A 43 3.56 5.00 12.21
N HIS A 44 2.66 4.04 12.09
CA HIS A 44 1.36 4.10 12.73
C HIS A 44 1.45 3.59 14.17
N ARG A 45 0.89 4.34 15.12
CA ARG A 45 0.66 3.89 16.50
C ARG A 45 -0.81 3.53 16.64
N TYR A 46 -1.09 2.30 17.05
CA TYR A 46 -2.44 1.80 17.26
C TYR A 46 -2.75 1.73 18.75
N TYR A 47 -3.89 2.28 19.12
CA TYR A 47 -4.41 2.23 20.49
C TYR A 47 -5.76 1.55 20.48
N PRO A 48 -6.01 0.57 21.37
CA PRO A 48 -7.32 -0.06 21.46
C PRO A 48 -8.35 0.96 21.96
N LEU A 49 -9.52 0.95 21.35
CA LEU A 49 -10.68 1.74 21.76
C LEU A 49 -11.81 0.81 22.18
N ALA A 50 -12.63 1.24 23.13
CA ALA A 50 -13.88 0.57 23.43
C ALA A 50 -14.78 0.56 22.18
N MET A 51 -15.50 -0.54 21.96
CA MET A 51 -16.27 -0.75 20.73
C MET A 51 -17.36 0.32 20.54
N ASP A 52 -18.07 0.69 21.61
CA ASP A 52 -19.09 1.73 21.59
C ASP A 52 -18.50 3.11 21.26
N LEU A 53 -17.30 3.40 21.75
CA LEU A 53 -16.56 4.62 21.46
C LEU A 53 -16.17 4.69 19.98
N ALA A 54 -15.64 3.59 19.43
CA ALA A 54 -15.32 3.50 18.00
C ALA A 54 -16.56 3.76 17.12
N PHE A 55 -17.73 3.22 17.49
CA PHE A 55 -18.98 3.50 16.76
C PHE A 55 -19.39 4.97 16.82
N LYS A 56 -19.24 5.63 17.97
CA LYS A 56 -19.53 7.06 18.13
C LYS A 56 -18.59 7.92 17.28
N ILE A 57 -17.29 7.64 17.32
CA ILE A 57 -16.27 8.33 16.52
C ILE A 57 -16.59 8.21 15.03
N LYS A 58 -16.87 6.99 14.56
CA LYS A 58 -17.25 6.73 13.15
C LYS A 58 -18.46 7.53 12.72
N LYS A 59 -19.50 7.59 13.55
CA LYS A 59 -20.73 8.35 13.25
C LYS A 59 -20.42 9.85 13.12
N ILE A 60 -19.63 10.40 14.04
CA ILE A 60 -19.29 11.83 14.06
C ILE A 60 -18.38 12.18 12.88
N ALA A 61 -17.34 11.38 12.62
CA ALA A 61 -16.43 11.56 11.50
C ALA A 61 -17.18 11.54 10.16
N LYS A 62 -18.12 10.59 10.00
CA LYS A 62 -18.99 10.52 8.81
C LYS A 62 -19.89 11.76 8.66
N GLN A 63 -20.47 12.25 9.75
CA GLN A 63 -21.29 13.47 9.73
C GLN A 63 -20.49 14.72 9.35
N GLN A 64 -19.22 14.77 9.75
CA GLN A 64 -18.30 15.87 9.45
C GLN A 64 -17.57 15.70 8.10
N GLY A 65 -17.72 14.56 7.43
CA GLY A 65 -17.04 14.29 6.16
C GLY A 65 -15.53 14.10 6.26
N ILE A 66 -15.01 13.71 7.43
CA ILE A 66 -13.58 13.52 7.68
C ILE A 66 -13.24 12.09 8.10
N HIS A 67 -11.95 11.74 8.05
CA HIS A 67 -11.47 10.43 8.49
C HIS A 67 -11.48 10.29 10.02
N GLU A 68 -11.78 9.10 10.54
CA GLU A 68 -11.84 8.81 11.98
C GLU A 68 -10.52 9.17 12.70
N ALA A 69 -9.38 8.84 12.08
CA ALA A 69 -8.06 9.20 12.60
C ALA A 69 -7.83 10.71 12.67
N THR A 70 -8.34 11.48 11.71
CA THR A 70 -8.23 12.95 11.72
C THR A 70 -9.02 13.53 12.89
N LEU A 71 -10.26 13.07 13.08
CA LEU A 71 -11.10 13.49 14.20
C LEU A 71 -10.44 13.18 15.55
N LEU A 72 -9.91 11.98 15.71
CA LEU A 72 -9.21 11.56 16.92
C LEU A 72 -7.97 12.42 17.20
N ASN A 73 -7.15 12.70 16.19
CA ASN A 73 -5.96 13.53 16.37
C ASN A 73 -6.31 14.95 16.81
N ILE A 74 -7.35 15.55 16.22
CA ILE A 74 -7.83 16.88 16.61
C ILE A 74 -8.28 16.88 18.08
N TRP A 75 -9.14 15.94 18.46
CA TRP A 75 -9.65 15.88 19.84
C TRP A 75 -8.55 15.60 20.87
N ILE A 76 -7.60 14.71 20.55
CA ILE A 76 -6.47 14.43 21.44
C ILE A 76 -5.61 15.69 21.60
N GLN A 77 -5.32 16.41 20.52
CA GLN A 77 -4.58 17.68 20.57
C GLN A 77 -5.29 18.71 21.44
N GLU A 78 -6.58 18.94 21.21
CA GLU A 78 -7.39 19.88 21.99
C GLU A 78 -7.40 19.53 23.49
N LYS A 79 -7.46 18.24 23.82
CA LYS A 79 -7.45 17.77 25.22
C LYS A 79 -6.09 17.92 25.86
N ILE A 80 -5.02 17.65 25.12
CA ILE A 80 -3.64 17.87 25.54
C ILE A 80 -3.44 19.36 25.83
N ASP A 81 -3.82 20.24 24.91
CA ASP A 81 -3.66 21.69 25.06
C ASP A 81 -4.44 22.21 26.27
N GLN A 82 -5.64 21.70 26.53
CA GLN A 82 -6.42 22.03 27.74
C GLN A 82 -5.72 21.64 29.05
N ILE A 83 -4.96 20.53 29.06
CA ILE A 83 -4.23 20.07 30.25
C ILE A 83 -2.99 20.95 30.48
N TYR A 84 -2.24 21.27 29.43
CA TYR A 84 -1.01 22.04 29.53
C TYR A 84 -1.21 23.55 29.74
N VAL A 85 -2.41 24.09 29.51
CA VAL A 85 -2.75 25.50 29.81
C VAL A 85 -2.99 25.72 31.32
N ILE A 86 -3.02 24.67 32.14
CA ILE A 86 -3.28 24.74 33.59
C ILE A 86 -1.99 24.67 34.44
N GLU A 87 -0.81 24.47 33.83
CA GLU A 87 0.52 24.63 34.48
C GLU A 87 1.12 26.03 34.24
#